data_AF-A0A5R8P652-F1
#
_entry.id   AF-A0A5R8P652-F1
#
_cell.length_a   1.000
_cell.length_b   1.000
_cell.length_c   1.000
_cell.angle_alpha   90.00
_cell.angle_beta   90.00
_cell.angle_gamma   90.00
#
_symmetry.space_group_name_H-M   'P 1'
#
loop_
_entity.id
_entity.type
_entity.pdbx_description
1 polymer ?
#
loop_
_entity_poly.entity_id
_entity_poly.type
_entity_poly.pdbx_seq_one_letter_code
_entity_poly.pdbx_strand_id
1 'polypeptide(L)' 'MQEHHSGERLPDGTPTRLAVQCKRCGGWLVSAASVARRMGPACARSERADAARAMDAIPLFDLETR' A
#
# COMPACT_ATOMS: atom_id res chain seq x y z
N MET A 1 0.97 15.18 15.80
CA MET A 1 1.45 14.22 14.77
C MET A 1 1.86 15.04 13.56
N GLN A 2 3.13 15.46 13.50
CA GLN A 2 3.67 16.27 12.40
C GLN A 2 4.38 15.33 11.44
N GLU A 3 3.80 15.14 10.26
CA GLU A 3 4.40 14.31 9.20
C GLU A 3 5.48 15.14 8.51
N HIS A 4 6.75 14.90 8.89
CA HIS A 4 7.92 15.56 8.34
C HIS A 4 8.11 15.17 6.85
N HIS A 5 7.50 15.94 5.94
CA HIS A 5 7.75 15.86 4.50
C HIS A 5 9.02 16.63 4.12
N SER A 6 10.21 16.14 4.52
CA SER A 6 11.47 16.64 3.95
C SER A 6 11.61 16.15 2.52
N GLY A 7 11.05 16.92 1.58
CA GLY A 7 11.30 16.76 0.15
C GLY A 7 12.51 17.57 -0.27
N GLU A 8 13.52 16.91 -0.83
CA GLU A 8 14.68 17.56 -1.45
C GLU A 8 14.20 18.45 -2.63
N ARG A 9 14.75 19.65 -2.78
CA ARG A 9 14.35 20.61 -3.84
C ARG A 9 15.27 20.47 -5.06
N LEU A 10 14.71 20.50 -6.27
CA LEU A 10 15.47 20.72 -7.50
C LEU A 10 16.13 22.12 -7.47
N PRO A 11 17.20 22.36 -8.26
CA PRO A 11 17.90 23.64 -8.29
C PRO A 11 16.99 24.83 -8.67
N ASP A 12 15.92 24.59 -9.43
CA ASP A 12 14.89 25.59 -9.77
C ASP A 12 13.85 25.84 -8.65
N GLY A 13 14.06 25.30 -7.44
CA GLY A 13 13.18 25.49 -6.29
C GLY A 13 11.89 24.65 -6.31
N THR A 14 11.70 23.85 -7.36
CA THR A 14 10.53 22.97 -7.53
C THR A 14 10.52 21.90 -6.41
N PRO A 15 9.41 21.75 -5.68
CA PRO A 15 9.31 20.75 -4.62
C PRO A 15 9.30 19.34 -5.24
N THR A 16 10.34 18.57 -4.94
CA THR A 16 10.42 17.17 -5.38
C THR A 16 9.93 16.25 -4.27
N ARG A 17 9.17 15.21 -4.64
CA ARG A 17 8.77 14.14 -3.73
C ARG A 17 9.35 12.82 -4.24
N LEU A 18 9.93 12.06 -3.31
CA LEU A 18 10.36 10.68 -3.56
C LEU A 18 9.15 9.84 -3.99
N ALA A 19 9.24 9.28 -5.20
CA ALA A 19 8.24 8.38 -5.74
C ALA A 19 8.87 7.02 -6.05
N VAL A 20 8.15 5.94 -5.74
CA VAL A 20 8.57 4.56 -6.06
C VAL A 20 7.48 3.90 -6.89
N GLN A 21 7.85 3.03 -7.83
CA GLN A 21 6.87 2.26 -8.59
C GLN A 21 6.44 1.00 -7.82
N CYS A 22 5.14 0.73 -7.76
CA CYS A 22 4.63 -0.51 -7.21
C CYS A 22 5.04 -1.69 -8.10
N LYS A 23 5.72 -2.69 -7.53
CA LYS A 23 6.16 -3.88 -8.27
C LYS A 23 5.01 -4.74 -8.81
N ARG A 24 3.80 -4.62 -8.26
CA ARG A 24 2.63 -5.45 -8.63
C ARG A 24 1.84 -4.83 -9.77
N CYS A 25 1.44 -3.56 -9.63
CA CYS A 25 0.56 -2.89 -10.60
C CYS A 25 1.25 -1.80 -11.44
N GLY A 26 2.51 -1.48 -11.19
CA GLY A 26 3.23 -0.41 -11.89
C GLY A 26 2.82 1.02 -11.50
N GLY A 27 1.89 1.18 -10.56
CA GLY A 27 1.43 2.50 -10.10
C GLY A 27 2.46 3.25 -9.25
N TRP A 28 2.48 4.57 -9.36
CA TRP A 28 3.39 5.44 -8.60
C TRP A 28 2.95 5.63 -7.15
N LEU A 29 3.91 5.52 -6.23
CA LEU A 29 3.74 5.68 -4.78
C LEU A 29 4.36 7.00 -4.37
N VAL A 30 3.54 7.96 -3.93
CA VAL A 30 4.00 9.32 -3.59
C VAL A 30 3.86 9.68 -2.11
N SER A 31 3.18 8.84 -1.33
CA SER A 31 3.08 9.00 0.13
C SER A 31 4.11 8.12 0.83
N ALA A 32 4.72 8.63 1.91
CA ALA A 32 5.73 7.90 2.67
C ALA A 32 5.23 6.52 3.14
N ALA A 33 3.97 6.45 3.60
CA ALA A 33 3.33 5.20 3.98
C ALA A 33 3.23 4.18 2.82
N SER A 34 2.92 4.64 1.60
CA SER A 34 2.84 3.74 0.44
C SER A 34 4.23 3.30 -0.02
N VAL A 35 5.21 4.22 0.00
CA VAL A 35 6.61 3.93 -0.33
C VAL A 35 7.20 2.93 0.66
N ALA A 36 7.00 3.10 1.96
CA ALA A 36 7.46 2.18 3.01
C ALA A 36 6.93 0.76 2.81
N ARG A 37 5.67 0.64 2.37
CA ARG A 37 5.03 -0.65 2.08
C ARG A 37 5.33 -1.18 0.67
N ARG A 38 6.02 -0.41 -0.18
CA ARG A 38 6.26 -0.68 -1.62
C ARG A 38 5.00 -1.12 -2.40
N MET A 39 3.83 -0.66 -1.96
CA MET A 39 2.55 -1.19 -2.42
C MET A 39 1.59 -0.05 -2.77
N GLY A 40 1.03 -0.13 -4.00
CA GLY A 40 0.08 0.85 -4.54
C GLY A 40 -1.20 0.94 -3.74
N PRO A 41 -1.92 2.08 -3.78
CA PRO A 41 -3.20 2.23 -3.09
C PRO A 41 -4.23 1.16 -3.54
N ALA A 42 -4.23 0.80 -4.82
CA ALA A 42 -5.07 -0.27 -5.35
C ALA A 42 -4.65 -1.66 -4.84
N CYS A 43 -3.34 -1.94 -4.81
CA CYS A 43 -2.81 -3.21 -4.29
C CYS A 43 -3.01 -3.32 -2.78
N ALA A 44 -2.80 -2.25 -2.02
CA ALA A 44 -3.02 -2.20 -0.58
C ALA A 44 -4.50 -2.36 -0.22
N ARG A 45 -5.42 -1.85 -1.05
CA ARG A 45 -6.86 -2.11 -0.90
C ARG A 45 -7.18 -3.58 -1.15
N SER A 46 -6.60 -4.17 -2.19
CA SER A 46 -6.82 -5.58 -2.54
C SER A 46 -6.28 -6.51 -1.45
N GLU A 47 -5.06 -6.28 -0.95
CA GLU A 47 -4.49 -7.05 0.16
C GLU A 47 -5.30 -6.93 1.45
N ARG A 48 -5.82 -5.73 1.77
CA ARG A 48 -6.71 -5.58 2.92
C ARG A 48 -8.00 -6.36 2.75
N ALA A 49 -8.57 -6.38 1.55
CA ALA A 49 -9.77 -7.16 1.26
C ALA A 49 -9.50 -8.66 1.34
N ASP A 50 -8.35 -9.12 0.83
CA ASP A 50 -7.92 -10.51 0.92
C ASP A 50 -7.69 -10.95 2.38
N ALA A 51 -6.97 -10.14 3.16
CA ALA A 51 -6.76 -10.37 4.58
C ALA A 51 -8.09 -10.41 5.34
N ALA A 52 -9.03 -9.50 5.06
CA ALA A 52 -10.36 -9.52 5.68
C ALA A 52 -11.13 -10.79 5.33
N ARG A 53 -11.07 -11.24 4.07
CA ARG A 53 -11.71 -12.48 3.62
C ARG A 53 -11.07 -13.72 4.24
N ALA A 54 -9.75 -13.72 4.44
CA ALA A 54 -9.05 -14.81 5.10
C ALA A 54 -9.43 -14.93 6.59
N MET A 55 -9.73 -13.81 7.27
CA MET A 55 -10.22 -13.81 8.65
C MET A 55 -11.68 -14.26 8.78
N ASP A 56 -12.49 -14.04 7.75
CA ASP A 56 -13.92 -14.42 7.70
C ASP A 56 -14.15 -15.84 7.12
N ALA A 57 -13.11 -16.47 6.58
CA ALA A 57 -13.21 -17.80 6.01
C ALA A 57 -13.34 -18.87 7.11
N ILE A 58 -14.56 -19.38 7.33
CA ILE A 58 -14.78 -20.66 8.02
C ILE A 58 -14.15 -21.75 7.13
N PRO A 59 -13.23 -22.58 7.65
CA PRO A 59 -12.57 -23.56 6.82
C PRO A 59 -13.56 -24.62 6.32
N LEU A 60 -13.42 -25.02 5.05
CA LEU A 60 -14.34 -25.94 4.37
C LEU A 60 -14.59 -27.25 5.13
N PHE A 61 -13.60 -27.75 5.88
CA PHE A 61 -13.72 -28.96 6.68
C PHE A 61 -14.69 -28.83 7.88
N ASP A 62 -15.02 -27.62 8.31
CA ASP A 62 -15.95 -27.36 9.42
C ASP A 62 -17.42 -27.49 8.99
N LEU A 63 -17.71 -27.37 7.68
CA LEU A 63 -19.06 -27.48 7.10
C LEU A 63 -19.54 -28.93 6.92
N GLU A 64 -18.63 -29.91 6.95
CA GLU A 64 -18.90 -31.30 6.56
C GLU A 64 -19.30 -32.22 7.73
N THR A 65 -19.35 -31.69 8.97
CA THR A 65 -19.61 -32.46 10.20
C THR A 65 -21.05 -32.37 10.74
N ARG A 66 -22.03 -32.05 9.88
CA ARG A 66 -23.43 -31.84 10.29
C ARG A 66 -24.40 -32.86 9.69
#